data_AF-A0A2H1WRN2-F1
#
_entry.id   AF-A0A2H1WRN2-F1
#
_cell.length_a   1.000
_cell.length_b   1.000
_cell.length_c   1.000
_cell.angle_alpha   90.00
_cell.angle_beta   90.00
_cell.angle_gamma   90.00
#
_symmetry.space_group_name_H-M   'P 1'
#
loop_
_entity.id
_entity.type
_entity.pdbx_description
1 polymer ?
#
loop_
_entity_poly.entity_id
_entity_poly.type
_entity_poly.pdbx_seq_one_letter_code
_entity_poly.pdbx_strand_id
1 'polypeptide(L)'
;MLVAHVPNHLLWLCFFYLTFHSFLNLMGELLQFADRKFYGDWWNANNISVFWSTWNMPVHMWAVRHVYKPITGMGFSKFNAGLVVFAISALFHEYLVSVPLQMFRIWAFLSMMAQPPMAVISRTAEIKLGARWGNLMVWSSLILGQPLAIMMYYHDYAMLHFKPTVEVP
;
A
#
# COMPACT_ATOMS: atom_id res chain seq x y z
N MET A 1 -3.60 -7.52 -19.57
CA MET A 1 -3.17 -7.03 -18.24
C MET A 1 -1.96 -6.08 -18.31
N LEU A 2 -0.88 -6.40 -19.06
CA LEU A 2 0.34 -5.57 -19.09
C LEU A 2 0.15 -4.10 -19.50
N VAL A 3 -0.77 -3.80 -20.42
CA VAL A 3 -1.04 -2.41 -20.87
C VAL A 3 -1.72 -1.58 -19.77
N ALA A 4 -2.35 -2.22 -18.79
CA ALA A 4 -3.21 -1.56 -17.82
C ALA A 4 -2.43 -1.06 -16.57
N HIS A 5 -1.17 -1.47 -16.39
CA HIS A 5 -0.36 -1.08 -15.23
C HIS A 5 0.00 0.41 -15.22
N VAL A 6 0.30 1.00 -16.39
CA VAL A 6 0.69 2.41 -16.48
C VAL A 6 -0.49 3.33 -16.14
N PRO A 7 -1.69 3.17 -16.75
CA PRO A 7 -2.86 3.93 -16.34
C PRO A 7 -3.22 3.73 -14.86
N ASN A 8 -3.17 2.48 -14.37
CA ASN A 8 -3.42 2.19 -12.96
C ASN A 8 -2.45 2.92 -12.04
N HIS A 9 -1.16 2.88 -12.33
CA HIS A 9 -0.15 3.55 -11.53
C HIS A 9 -0.36 5.07 -11.50
N LEU A 10 -0.66 5.68 -12.65
CA LEU A 10 -0.97 7.11 -12.74
C LEU A 10 -2.21 7.46 -11.90
N LEU A 11 -3.27 6.65 -11.95
CA LEU A 11 -4.45 6.84 -11.11
C LEU A 11 -4.11 6.78 -9.62
N TRP A 12 -3.23 5.88 -9.21
CA TRP A 12 -2.75 5.79 -7.82
C TRP A 12 -1.93 7.00 -7.39
N LEU A 13 -1.08 7.55 -8.26
CA LEU A 13 -0.34 8.79 -7.99
C LEU A 13 -1.28 10.00 -7.88
N CYS A 14 -2.28 10.09 -8.76
CA CYS A 14 -3.32 11.12 -8.68
C CYS A 14 -4.14 10.99 -7.40
N PHE A 15 -4.58 9.76 -7.06
CA PHE A 15 -5.31 9.47 -5.84
C PHE A 15 -4.50 9.87 -4.59
N PHE A 16 -3.20 9.55 -4.57
CA PHE A 16 -2.30 9.96 -3.50
C PHE A 16 -2.28 11.48 -3.35
N TYR A 17 -2.02 12.21 -4.43
CA TYR A 17 -1.94 13.66 -4.40
C TYR A 17 -3.27 14.29 -3.95
N LEU A 18 -4.39 13.88 -4.56
CA LEU A 18 -5.71 14.42 -4.23
C LEU A 18 -6.09 14.15 -2.78
N THR A 19 -5.75 12.98 -2.24
CA THR A 19 -6.11 12.60 -0.88
C THR A 19 -5.15 13.20 0.15
N PHE A 20 -3.86 12.86 0.08
CA PHE A 20 -2.90 13.19 1.14
C PHE A 20 -2.36 14.61 1.04
N HIS A 21 -2.22 15.16 -0.17
CA HIS A 21 -1.80 16.53 -0.35
C HIS A 21 -3.00 17.47 -0.32
N SER A 22 -3.94 17.36 -1.27
CA SER A 22 -5.01 18.35 -1.39
C SER A 22 -6.06 18.25 -0.29
N PHE A 23 -6.70 17.09 -0.13
CA PHE A 23 -7.83 16.93 0.78
C PHE A 23 -7.43 17.05 2.26
N LEU A 24 -6.37 16.38 2.70
CA LEU A 24 -5.94 16.46 4.10
C LEU A 24 -5.39 17.84 4.47
N ASN A 25 -4.71 18.56 3.58
CA ASN A 25 -4.32 19.95 3.86
C ASN A 25 -5.52 20.89 3.89
N LEU A 26 -6.50 20.73 2.99
CA LEU A 26 -7.75 21.48 3.04
C LEU A 26 -8.46 21.25 4.38
N MET A 27 -8.53 20.00 4.84
CA MET A 27 -9.09 19.68 6.15
C MET A 27 -8.27 20.25 7.29
N GLY A 28 -6.94 20.25 7.17
CA GLY A 28 -6.04 20.88 8.12
C GLY A 28 -6.28 22.40 8.23
N GLU A 29 -6.54 23.09 7.13
CA GLU A 29 -6.90 24.52 7.15
C GLU A 29 -8.27 24.74 7.81
N LEU A 30 -9.30 24.02 7.35
CA LEU A 30 -10.66 24.19 7.84
C LEU A 30 -10.80 23.87 9.33
N LEU A 31 -10.05 22.88 9.82
CA LEU A 31 -10.04 22.47 11.22
C LEU A 31 -8.99 23.20 12.06
N GLN A 32 -8.23 24.12 11.46
CA GLN A 32 -7.11 24.82 12.11
C GLN A 32 -6.09 23.85 12.72
N PHE A 33 -5.90 22.70 12.08
CA PHE A 33 -4.95 21.68 12.49
C PHE A 33 -3.55 22.00 11.95
N ALA A 34 -2.63 22.25 12.89
CA ALA A 34 -1.28 22.69 12.57
C ALA A 34 -0.33 21.57 12.11
N ASP A 35 -0.55 20.32 12.54
CA ASP A 35 0.31 19.19 12.15
C ASP A 35 -0.07 18.65 10.78
N ARG A 36 0.59 19.15 9.73
CA ARG A 36 0.27 18.82 8.34
C ARG A 36 1.20 17.77 7.75
N LYS A 37 1.93 17.03 8.58
CA LYS A 37 2.89 16.03 8.11
C LYS A 37 2.18 14.70 7.78
N PHE A 38 1.34 14.73 6.74
CA PHE A 38 0.56 13.58 6.30
C PHE A 38 1.36 12.52 5.53
N TYR A 39 2.49 12.92 4.92
CA TYR A 39 3.42 12.06 4.21
C TYR A 39 4.85 12.66 4.27
N GLY A 40 5.86 11.85 3.94
CA GLY A 40 7.25 12.28 3.72
C GLY A 40 7.70 12.00 2.29
N ASP A 41 8.99 12.14 2.00
CA ASP A 41 9.57 12.00 0.65
C ASP A 41 9.67 10.53 0.19
N TRP A 42 8.53 9.83 0.18
CA TRP A 42 8.43 8.40 -0.11
C TRP A 42 8.88 8.04 -1.53
N TRP A 43 8.80 8.97 -2.48
CA TRP A 43 9.27 8.78 -3.86
C TRP A 43 10.80 8.61 -3.93
N ASN A 44 11.52 9.18 -2.97
CA ASN A 44 12.96 9.04 -2.78
C ASN A 44 13.33 7.91 -1.82
N ALA A 45 12.39 7.05 -1.44
CA ALA A 45 12.66 5.95 -0.52
C ALA A 45 13.71 4.99 -1.09
N ASN A 46 14.78 4.75 -0.33
CA ASN A 46 15.86 3.85 -0.73
C ASN A 46 15.53 2.37 -0.51
N ASN A 47 14.43 2.06 0.17
CA ASN A 47 13.92 0.71 0.33
C ASN A 47 12.44 0.73 0.69
N ILE A 48 11.79 -0.43 0.59
CA ILE A 48 10.35 -0.59 0.82
C ILE A 48 9.94 -0.28 2.27
N SER A 49 10.81 -0.49 3.26
CA SER A 49 10.51 -0.14 4.65
C SER A 49 10.42 1.38 4.85
N VAL A 50 11.31 2.14 4.21
CA VAL A 50 11.26 3.61 4.19
C VAL A 50 10.02 4.09 3.45
N PHE A 51 9.67 3.45 2.33
CA PHE A 51 8.43 3.77 1.60
C PHE A 51 7.19 3.62 2.51
N TRP A 52 6.99 2.47 3.14
CA TRP A 52 5.81 2.22 3.98
C TRP A 52 5.72 3.11 5.23
N SER A 53 6.84 3.65 5.71
CA SER A 53 6.87 4.57 6.85
C SER A 53 6.67 6.04 6.47
N THR A 54 6.79 6.39 5.19
CA THR A 54 6.71 7.78 4.70
C THR A 54 5.51 8.04 3.80
N TRP A 55 4.90 7.02 3.20
CA TRP A 55 3.74 7.15 2.32
C TRP A 55 2.50 7.73 3.03
N ASN A 56 2.09 7.12 4.14
CA ASN A 56 0.92 7.51 4.91
C ASN A 56 1.32 7.61 6.39
N MET A 57 1.82 8.78 6.77
CA MET A 57 2.35 9.03 8.10
C MET A 57 1.29 8.86 9.20
N PRO A 58 0.03 9.32 9.06
CA PRO A 58 -1.00 9.10 10.08
C PRO A 58 -1.21 7.62 10.43
N VAL A 59 -1.37 6.76 9.41
CA VAL A 59 -1.54 5.32 9.62
C VAL A 59 -0.26 4.69 10.16
N HIS A 60 0.90 5.08 9.64
CA HIS A 60 2.19 4.60 10.12
C HIS A 60 2.38 4.92 11.62
N MET A 61 2.15 6.17 12.03
CA MET A 61 2.30 6.60 13.42
C MET A 61 1.28 5.93 14.34
N TRP A 62 0.04 5.72 13.87
CA TRP A 62 -0.96 4.94 14.59
C TRP A 62 -0.50 3.51 14.81
N ALA A 63 -0.01 2.83 13.77
CA ALA A 63 0.48 1.45 13.86
C ALA A 63 1.72 1.34 14.75
N VAL A 64 2.65 2.30 14.66
CA VAL A 64 3.83 2.36 15.53
C VAL A 64 3.42 2.48 16.99
N ARG A 65 2.48 3.39 17.30
CA ARG A 65 2.06 3.68 18.68
C ARG A 65 1.22 2.55 19.29
N HIS A 66 0.24 2.03 18.56
CA HIS A 66 -0.79 1.17 19.14
C HIS A 66 -0.59 -0.32 18.87
N VAL A 67 0.26 -0.69 17.92
CA VAL A 67 0.51 -2.10 17.56
C VAL A 67 1.97 -2.46 17.77
N TYR A 68 2.87 -1.79 17.06
CA TYR A 68 4.28 -2.15 17.03
C TYR A 68 4.95 -2.00 18.40
N LYS A 69 4.86 -0.81 19.02
CA LYS A 69 5.48 -0.55 20.34
C LYS A 69 4.95 -1.49 21.43
N PRO A 70 3.64 -1.69 21.60
CA PRO A 70 3.10 -2.67 22.55
C PRO A 70 3.64 -4.08 22.34
N ILE A 71 3.68 -4.58 21.09
CA ILE A 71 4.19 -5.92 20.79
C ILE A 71 5.68 -6.04 21.15
N THR A 72 6.49 -5.05 20.78
CA THR A 72 7.90 -5.04 21.18
C THR A 72 8.09 -4.88 22.69
N GLY A 73 7.19 -4.17 23.38
CA GLY A 73 7.18 -4.01 24.84
C GLY A 73 6.85 -5.30 25.59
N MET A 74 6.12 -6.23 24.95
CA MET A 74 5.89 -7.59 25.46
C MET A 74 7.09 -8.54 25.24
N GLY A 75 8.20 -8.05 24.66
CA GLY A 75 9.42 -8.85 24.44
C GLY A 75 9.49 -9.57 23.10
N PHE A 76 8.52 -9.38 22.19
CA PHE A 76 8.58 -9.95 20.84
C PHE A 76 9.61 -9.23 19.96
N SER A 77 10.14 -9.97 18.97
CA SER A 77 11.11 -9.41 18.03
C SER A 77 10.51 -8.30 17.17
N LYS A 78 11.35 -7.35 16.74
CA LYS A 78 10.97 -6.27 15.80
C LYS A 78 10.36 -6.81 14.50
N PHE A 79 10.87 -7.95 14.03
CA PHE A 79 10.35 -8.62 12.84
C PHE A 79 8.93 -9.13 13.06
N ASN A 80 8.67 -9.82 14.18
CA ASN A 80 7.33 -10.32 14.51
C ASN A 80 6.34 -9.16 14.71
N ALA A 81 6.75 -8.09 15.38
CA ALA A 81 5.93 -6.89 15.52
C ALA A 81 5.59 -6.26 14.16
N GLY A 82 6.56 -6.20 13.25
CA GLY A 82 6.35 -5.76 11.87
C GLY A 82 5.37 -6.66 11.12
N LEU A 83 5.51 -7.98 11.20
CA LEU A 83 4.60 -8.94 10.57
C LEU A 83 3.16 -8.75 11.05
N VAL A 84 2.94 -8.54 12.35
CA VAL A 84 1.60 -8.29 12.89
C VAL A 84 1.01 -6.98 12.35
N VAL A 85 1.80 -5.90 12.27
CA VAL A 85 1.37 -4.64 11.65
C VAL A 85 0.96 -4.85 10.19
N PHE A 86 1.77 -5.58 9.41
CA PHE A 86 1.45 -5.91 8.02
C PHE A 86 0.23 -6.82 7.89
N ALA A 87 0.02 -7.77 8.80
CA ALA A 87 -1.15 -8.65 8.81
C ALA A 87 -2.44 -7.86 9.11
N ILE A 88 -2.42 -6.97 10.11
CA ILE A 88 -3.55 -6.08 10.39
C ILE A 88 -3.84 -5.19 9.18
N SER A 89 -2.80 -4.61 8.57
CA SER A 89 -2.94 -3.82 7.35
C SER A 89 -3.54 -4.64 6.19
N ALA A 90 -3.07 -5.87 5.98
CA ALA A 90 -3.57 -6.77 4.95
C ALA A 90 -5.07 -7.08 5.13
N LEU A 91 -5.53 -7.26 6.36
CA LEU A 91 -6.95 -7.45 6.68
C LEU A 91 -7.77 -6.22 6.31
N PHE A 92 -7.31 -5.01 6.63
CA PHE A 92 -8.01 -3.78 6.25
C PHE A 92 -8.07 -3.61 4.73
N HIS A 93 -6.98 -3.89 4.01
CA HIS A 93 -6.97 -3.79 2.54
C HIS A 93 -7.94 -4.80 1.90
N GLU A 94 -7.97 -6.03 2.39
CA GLU A 94 -8.95 -7.03 1.92
C GLU A 94 -10.37 -6.59 2.25
N TYR A 95 -10.63 -6.12 3.47
CA TYR A 95 -11.96 -5.67 3.88
C TYR A 95 -12.48 -4.51 3.03
N LEU A 96 -11.65 -3.47 2.82
CA LEU A 96 -12.02 -2.26 2.08
C LEU A 96 -12.28 -2.52 0.59
N VAL A 97 -11.70 -3.57 0.01
CA VAL A 97 -11.89 -3.93 -1.41
C VAL A 97 -13.00 -4.97 -1.56
N SER A 98 -12.97 -6.03 -0.74
CA SER A 98 -13.84 -7.19 -0.89
C SER A 98 -15.29 -6.93 -0.46
N VAL A 99 -15.52 -6.10 0.56
CA VAL A 99 -16.88 -5.80 1.05
C VAL A 99 -17.66 -4.93 0.06
N PRO A 100 -17.16 -3.77 -0.42
CA PRO A 100 -17.90 -2.94 -1.36
C PRO A 100 -18.15 -3.62 -2.70
N LEU A 101 -17.21 -4.44 -3.17
CA LEU A 101 -17.35 -5.20 -4.42
C LEU A 101 -18.13 -6.51 -4.23
N GLN A 102 -18.44 -6.90 -3.00
CA GLN A 102 -19.05 -8.19 -2.63
C GLN A 102 -18.30 -9.40 -3.24
N MET A 103 -16.97 -9.32 -3.30
CA MET A 103 -16.10 -10.32 -3.90
C MET A 103 -14.96 -10.69 -2.97
N PHE A 104 -14.87 -11.94 -2.55
CA PHE A 104 -13.79 -12.41 -1.68
C PHE A 104 -12.77 -13.24 -2.49
N ARG A 105 -11.63 -12.64 -2.84
CA ARG A 105 -10.56 -13.28 -3.65
C ARG A 105 -9.23 -13.45 -2.91
N ILE A 106 -9.04 -12.79 -1.75
CA ILE A 106 -7.81 -12.82 -0.93
C ILE A 106 -6.57 -12.21 -1.62
N TRP A 107 -6.67 -11.66 -2.84
CA TRP A 107 -5.51 -11.14 -3.57
C TRP A 107 -4.94 -9.87 -2.91
N ALA A 108 -5.78 -9.01 -2.35
CA ALA A 108 -5.32 -7.80 -1.68
C ALA A 108 -4.54 -8.17 -0.40
N PHE A 109 -5.07 -9.13 0.38
CA PHE A 109 -4.38 -9.67 1.55
C PHE A 109 -3.00 -10.25 1.19
N LEU A 110 -2.93 -11.15 0.20
CA LEU A 110 -1.66 -11.79 -0.20
C LEU A 110 -0.64 -10.77 -0.72
N SER A 111 -1.08 -9.79 -1.50
CA SER A 111 -0.21 -8.75 -2.02
C SER A 111 0.44 -7.90 -0.92
N MET A 112 -0.29 -7.68 0.18
CA MET A 112 0.23 -6.94 1.34
C MET A 112 1.13 -7.82 2.21
N MET A 113 0.80 -9.11 2.37
CA MET A 113 1.67 -10.07 3.07
C MET A 113 2.95 -10.43 2.31
N ALA A 114 3.03 -10.15 1.02
CA ALA A 114 4.27 -10.26 0.24
C ALA A 114 5.25 -9.08 0.51
N GLN A 115 4.79 -7.99 1.12
CA GLN A 115 5.61 -6.80 1.36
C GLN A 115 6.72 -6.98 2.41
N PRO A 116 6.52 -7.67 3.56
CA PRO A 116 7.59 -7.87 4.53
C PRO A 116 8.81 -8.63 3.98
N PRO A 117 8.66 -9.76 3.26
CA PRO A 117 9.79 -10.38 2.56
C PRO A 117 10.44 -9.43 1.55
N MET A 118 9.64 -8.71 0.77
CA MET A 118 10.17 -7.76 -0.22
C MET A 118 10.94 -6.61 0.45
N ALA A 119 10.53 -6.17 1.65
CA ALA A 119 11.25 -5.16 2.42
C ALA A 119 12.64 -5.62 2.86
N VAL A 120 12.79 -6.90 3.23
CA VAL A 120 14.11 -7.50 3.56
C VAL A 120 15.00 -7.57 2.32
N ILE A 121 14.44 -8.00 1.18
CA ILE A 121 15.17 -8.06 -0.10
C ILE A 121 15.58 -6.66 -0.54
N SER A 122 14.67 -5.70 -0.50
CA SER A 122 14.90 -4.30 -0.88
C SER A 122 15.97 -3.64 0.00
N ARG A 123 15.95 -3.89 1.31
CA ARG A 123 17.01 -3.43 2.22
C ARG A 123 18.36 -4.07 1.90
N THR A 124 18.37 -5.34 1.51
CA THR A 124 19.60 -6.04 1.12
C THR A 124 20.16 -5.49 -0.20
N ALA A 125 19.30 -5.20 -1.18
CA ALA A 125 19.66 -4.57 -2.45
C ALA A 125 20.22 -3.16 -2.22
N GLU A 126 19.60 -2.36 -1.36
CA GLU A 126 20.12 -1.05 -0.96
C GLU A 126 21.55 -1.14 -0.39
N ILE A 127 21.78 -2.08 0.53
CA ILE A 127 23.08 -2.23 1.20
C ILE A 127 24.14 -2.77 0.24
N LYS A 128 23.81 -3.76 -0.60
CA LYS A 128 24.80 -4.45 -1.46
C LYS A 128 25.02 -3.77 -2.80
N LEU A 129 23.98 -3.21 -3.41
CA LEU A 129 24.00 -2.65 -4.77
C LEU A 129 23.91 -1.11 -4.76
N GLY A 130 23.44 -0.53 -3.65
CA GLY A 130 23.34 0.91 -3.45
C GLY A 130 21.90 1.42 -3.43
N ALA A 131 21.72 2.65 -2.94
CA ALA A 131 20.43 3.29 -2.72
C ALA A 131 19.50 3.33 -3.96
N ARG A 132 20.08 3.52 -5.15
CA ARG A 132 19.33 3.57 -6.42
C ARG A 132 18.63 2.25 -6.73
N TRP A 133 19.25 1.11 -6.42
CA TRP A 133 18.66 -0.21 -6.66
C TRP A 133 17.49 -0.48 -5.71
N GLY A 134 17.62 -0.06 -4.45
CA GLY A 134 16.52 -0.16 -3.51
C GLY A 134 15.34 0.76 -3.90
N ASN A 135 15.61 1.96 -4.42
CA ASN A 135 14.57 2.84 -4.97
C ASN A 135 13.91 2.25 -6.24
N LEU A 136 14.69 1.64 -7.14
CA LEU A 136 14.16 0.92 -8.31
C LEU A 136 13.18 -0.20 -7.86
N MET A 137 13.53 -0.93 -6.81
CA MET A 137 12.64 -1.95 -6.23
C MET A 137 11.36 -1.34 -5.62
N VAL A 138 11.43 -0.18 -4.97
CA VAL A 138 10.25 0.55 -4.48
C VAL A 138 9.32 0.86 -5.65
N TRP A 139 9.80 1.51 -6.71
CA TRP A 139 8.99 1.84 -7.89
C TRP A 139 8.43 0.60 -8.58
N SER A 140 9.23 -0.46 -8.70
CA SER A 140 8.78 -1.73 -9.28
C SER A 140 7.63 -2.34 -8.46
N SER A 141 7.73 -2.29 -7.12
CA SER A 141 6.69 -2.76 -6.20
C SER A 141 5.41 -1.91 -6.24
N LEU A 142 5.51 -0.61 -6.53
CA LEU A 142 4.36 0.28 -6.68
C LEU A 142 3.60 0.03 -7.98
N ILE A 143 4.30 -0.35 -9.04
CA ILE A 143 3.67 -0.61 -10.35
C ILE A 143 3.06 -2.02 -10.38
N LEU A 144 3.77 -3.01 -9.84
CA LEU A 144 3.41 -4.44 -9.97
C LEU A 144 2.80 -5.06 -8.71
N GLY A 145 2.91 -4.39 -7.56
CA GLY A 145 2.51 -4.95 -6.26
C GLY A 145 1.06 -4.68 -5.91
N GLN A 146 0.85 -4.05 -4.75
CA GLN A 146 -0.46 -3.92 -4.13
C GLN A 146 -1.51 -3.20 -5.03
N PRO A 147 -1.17 -2.10 -5.74
CA PRO A 147 -2.09 -1.42 -6.65
C PRO A 147 -2.67 -2.32 -7.75
N LEU A 148 -1.86 -3.26 -8.26
CA LEU A 148 -2.30 -4.20 -9.27
C LEU A 148 -3.29 -5.22 -8.69
N ALA A 149 -3.06 -5.69 -7.47
CA ALA A 149 -3.99 -6.60 -6.80
C ALA A 149 -5.39 -5.99 -6.70
N ILE A 150 -5.49 -4.70 -6.31
CA ILE A 150 -6.76 -3.97 -6.29
C ILE A 150 -7.37 -3.86 -7.69
N MET A 151 -6.56 -3.55 -8.71
CA MET A 151 -7.05 -3.47 -10.09
C MET A 151 -7.66 -4.78 -10.57
N MET A 152 -7.10 -5.93 -10.17
CA MET A 152 -7.66 -7.24 -10.53
C MET A 152 -9.06 -7.46 -9.96
N TYR A 153 -9.37 -6.96 -8.76
CA TYR A 153 -10.74 -7.01 -8.22
C TYR A 153 -11.72 -6.20 -9.07
N TYR A 154 -11.35 -4.96 -9.41
CA TYR A 154 -12.19 -4.11 -10.26
C TYR A 154 -12.39 -4.70 -11.65
N HIS A 155 -11.34 -5.28 -12.22
CA HIS A 155 -11.42 -5.98 -13.49
C HIS A 155 -12.39 -7.15 -13.42
N ASP A 156 -12.27 -8.04 -12.43
CA ASP A 156 -13.18 -9.17 -12.25
C ASP A 156 -14.62 -8.70 -12.01
N TYR A 157 -14.82 -7.68 -11.18
CA TYR A 157 -16.13 -7.09 -10.96
C TYR A 157 -16.75 -6.59 -12.26
N ALA A 158 -15.98 -5.87 -13.07
CA ALA A 158 -16.45 -5.35 -14.35
C ALA A 158 -16.79 -6.48 -15.33
N MET A 159 -16.00 -7.56 -15.32
CA MET A 159 -16.22 -8.74 -16.16
C MET A 159 -17.49 -9.51 -15.77
N LEU A 160 -17.86 -9.51 -14.50
CA LEU A 160 -19.08 -10.16 -14.01
C LEU A 160 -20.35 -9.34 -14.31
N HIS A 161 -20.25 -8.01 -14.34
CA HIS A 161 -21.42 -7.12 -14.44
C HIS A 161 -21.62 -6.46 -15.81
N PHE A 162 -20.57 -6.29 -16.59
CA PHE A 162 -20.62 -5.52 -17.84
C PHE A 162 -20.23 -6.31 -19.08
N LYS A 163 -19.80 -7.58 -18.97
CA LYS A 163 -19.70 -8.42 -20.17
C LYS A 163 -21.10 -8.84 -20.60
N PRO A 164 -21.50 -8.60 -21.87
CA PRO A 164 -22.67 -9.24 -22.42
C PRO A 164 -22.46 -10.75 -22.36
N THR A 165 -23.45 -11.48 -21.82
CA THR A 165 -23.54 -12.91 -22.08
C THR A 165 -23.60 -13.09 -23.59
N VAL A 166 -22.56 -13.66 -24.18
CA VAL A 166 -22.64 -14.13 -25.55
C VAL A 166 -23.68 -15.24 -25.53
N GLU A 167 -24.90 -14.94 -25.93
CA GLU A 167 -25.88 -15.95 -26.31
C GLU A 167 -25.24 -16.74 -27.46
N VAL A 168 -24.77 -17.94 -27.15
CA VAL A 168 -24.33 -18.88 -28.17
C VAL A 168 -25.62 -19.41 -28.83
N PRO A 169 -25.74 -19.34 -30.17
CA PRO A 169 -26.94 -19.77 -30.89
C PRO A 169 -27.25 -21.26 -30.71
#